data_AF-S3PMD3-F1
#
_entry.id   AF-S3PMD3-F1
#
_cell.length_a   1.000
_cell.length_b   1.000
_cell.length_c   1.000
_cell.angle_alpha   90.00
_cell.angle_beta   90.00
_cell.angle_gamma   90.00
#
_symmetry.space_group_name_H-M   'P 1'
#
loop_
_entity.id
_entity.type
_entity.pdbx_description
1 polymer ?
#
loop_
_entity_poly.entity_id
_entity_poly.type
_entity_poly.pdbx_seq_one_letter_code
_entity_poly.pdbx_strand_id
1 'polypeptide(L)' 'MLFPLTSYAKKCADFKTQKEAQDWYEKRKKSGQTGWKSLDRDGDGQACECLPGGNGQYCPKK' A
#
# COMPACT_ATOMS: atom_id res chain seq x y z
N MET A 1 22.08 17.69 -5.96
CA MET A 1 20.94 17.13 -6.72
C MET A 1 20.64 15.76 -6.14
N LEU A 2 19.63 15.61 -5.29
CA LEU A 2 19.21 14.28 -4.81
C LEU A 2 18.04 13.84 -5.70
N PHE A 3 18.35 13.09 -6.75
CA PHE A 3 17.33 12.34 -7.48
C PHE A 3 16.70 11.37 -6.48
N PRO A 4 15.39 11.46 -6.18
CA PRO A 4 14.77 10.43 -5.40
C PRO A 4 14.83 9.17 -6.27
N LEU A 5 15.71 8.25 -5.86
CA LEU A 5 15.70 6.86 -6.28
C LEU A 5 14.24 6.46 -6.41
N THR A 6 13.86 6.09 -7.63
CA THR A 6 12.52 5.67 -7.99
C THR A 6 12.10 4.61 -7.00
N SER A 7 11.42 5.09 -5.96
CA SER A 7 10.85 4.27 -4.93
C SER A 7 9.81 3.48 -5.69
N TYR A 8 10.16 2.26 -6.08
CA TYR A 8 9.24 1.38 -6.77
C TYR A 8 8.02 1.28 -5.87
N ALA A 9 6.90 1.86 -6.33
CA ALA A 9 5.68 1.85 -5.56
C ALA A 9 5.34 0.37 -5.32
N LYS A 10 5.36 -0.04 -4.05
CA LYS A 10 4.94 -1.38 -3.69
C LYS A 10 3.51 -1.59 -4.16
N LYS A 11 3.22 -2.83 -4.54
CA LYS A 11 1.88 -3.30 -4.91
C LYS A 11 1.41 -4.26 -3.84
N CYS A 12 0.09 -4.50 -3.78
CA CYS A 12 -0.47 -5.48 -2.86
C CYS A 12 0.11 -6.89 -3.06
N ALA A 13 0.51 -7.24 -4.29
CA ALA A 13 1.18 -8.50 -4.59
C ALA A 13 2.57 -8.66 -3.92
N ASP A 14 3.17 -7.57 -3.42
CA ASP A 14 4.45 -7.60 -2.71
C ASP A 14 4.31 -7.95 -1.21
N PHE A 15 3.08 -8.14 -0.72
CA PHE A 15 2.78 -8.40 0.69
C PHE A 15 2.01 -9.71 0.83
N LYS A 16 2.23 -10.42 1.94
CA LYS A 16 1.54 -11.70 2.20
C LYS A 16 0.23 -11.50 2.93
N THR A 17 0.11 -10.43 3.72
CA THR A 17 -1.06 -10.13 4.54
C THR A 17 -1.42 -8.66 4.47
N GLN A 18 -2.68 -8.34 4.75
CA GLN A 18 -3.16 -6.96 4.81
C GLN A 18 -2.39 -6.17 5.87
N LYS A 19 -2.10 -6.79 7.03
CA LYS A 19 -1.37 -6.15 8.11
C LYS A 19 0.03 -5.67 7.68
N GLU A 20 0.80 -6.50 6.97
CA GLU A 20 2.11 -6.10 6.46
C GLU A 20 2.01 -4.92 5.48
N ALA A 21 0.99 -4.94 4.61
CA ALA A 21 0.75 -3.84 3.69
C ALA A 21 0.37 -2.54 4.42
N GLN A 22 -0.47 -2.64 5.45
CA GLN A 22 -0.90 -1.51 6.28
C GLN A 22 0.27 -0.89 7.04
N ASP A 23 1.09 -1.70 7.71
CA ASP A 23 2.26 -1.21 8.46
C ASP A 23 3.22 -0.43 7.53
N TRP A 24 3.41 -0.92 6.30
CA TRP A 24 4.23 -0.24 5.31
C TRP A 24 3.57 1.05 4.78
N TYR A 25 2.28 1.02 4.48
CA TYR A 25 1.49 2.18 4.06
C TYR A 25 1.61 3.31 5.08
N GLU A 26 1.37 3.03 6.36
CA GLU A 26 1.39 4.03 7.44
C GLU A 26 2.78 4.60 7.66
N LYS A 27 3.81 3.73 7.72
CA LYS A 27 5.20 4.16 7.87
C LYS A 27 5.60 5.14 6.78
N ARG A 28 5.15 4.87 5.56
CA ARG A 28 5.53 5.65 4.39
C ARG A 28 4.76 6.95 4.25
N LYS A 29 3.45 6.90 4.52
CA LYS A 29 2.57 8.07 4.61
C LYS A 29 3.10 9.04 5.66
N LYS A 30 3.46 8.54 6.86
CA LYS A 30 4.04 9.35 7.94
C LYS A 30 5.42 9.93 7.58
N SER A 31 6.20 9.24 6.77
CA SER A 31 7.51 9.72 6.32
C SER A 31 7.43 10.75 5.18
N GLY A 32 6.22 11.10 4.69
CA GLY A 32 6.04 12.00 3.55
C GLY A 32 6.56 11.44 2.22
N GLN A 33 6.86 10.14 2.16
CA GLN A 33 7.32 9.48 0.95
C GLN A 33 6.14 9.24 -0.01
N THR A 34 6.43 9.02 -1.30
CA THR A 34 5.43 8.67 -2.31
C THR A 34 5.29 7.15 -2.46
N GLY A 35 4.34 6.70 -3.29
CA GLY A 35 4.17 5.28 -3.61
C GLY A 35 3.42 4.43 -2.57
N TRP A 36 2.80 5.05 -1.56
CA TRP A 36 1.85 4.38 -0.65
C TRP A 36 0.41 4.43 -1.15
N LYS A 37 0.03 5.48 -1.89
CA LYS A 37 -1.32 5.66 -2.46
C LYS A 37 -1.76 4.53 -3.41
N SER A 38 -0.83 3.79 -3.98
CA SER A 38 -1.15 2.65 -4.85
C SER A 38 -1.67 1.43 -4.09
N LEU A 39 -1.46 1.37 -2.77
CA LEU A 39 -1.91 0.27 -1.92
C LEU A 39 -3.35 0.45 -1.43
N ASP A 40 -3.82 1.70 -1.36
CA ASP A 40 -5.11 2.15 -0.85
C ASP A 40 -5.78 2.94 -2.00
N ARG A 41 -6.46 2.20 -2.88
CA ARG A 41 -6.87 2.71 -4.21
C ARG A 41 -8.15 3.54 -4.15
N ASP A 42 -8.99 3.25 -3.17
CA ASP A 42 -10.24 3.91 -2.84
C ASP A 42 -10.03 5.06 -1.85
N GLY A 43 -8.92 5.06 -1.10
CA GLY A 43 -8.48 6.21 -0.30
C GLY A 43 -9.14 6.26 1.07
N ASP A 44 -9.62 5.13 1.58
CA ASP A 44 -10.29 5.03 2.89
C ASP A 44 -9.28 4.91 4.05
N GLY A 45 -8.00 4.72 3.73
CA GLY A 45 -6.91 4.55 4.69
C GLY A 45 -6.51 3.11 4.96
N GLN A 46 -7.15 2.13 4.33
CA GLN A 46 -6.87 0.71 4.44
C GLN A 46 -6.13 0.21 3.18
N ALA A 47 -4.89 -0.20 3.37
CA ALA A 47 -4.06 -0.72 2.30
C ALA A 47 -4.35 -2.20 2.04
N CYS A 48 -4.52 -2.57 0.77
CA CYS A 48 -4.52 -3.95 0.29
C CYS A 48 -5.51 -4.87 1.02
N GLU A 49 -6.73 -4.39 1.20
CA GLU A 49 -7.83 -5.04 1.91
C GLU A 49 -8.18 -6.47 1.43
N CYS A 50 -7.72 -6.85 0.25
CA CYS A 50 -7.93 -8.16 -0.39
C CYS A 50 -6.91 -9.21 0.01
N LEU A 51 -5.84 -8.80 0.70
CA LEU A 51 -4.88 -9.74 1.26
C LEU A 51 -5.49 -10.44 2.48
N PRO A 52 -4.97 -11.63 2.85
CA PRO A 52 -5.36 -12.30 4.07
C PRO A 52 -5.31 -11.36 5.29
N GLY A 53 -6.40 -11.34 6.05
CA GLY A 53 -6.57 -10.47 7.23
C GLY A 53 -7.22 -9.11 6.95
N GLY A 54 -7.47 -8.76 5.67
CA GLY A 54 -8.26 -7.58 5.30
C GLY A 54 -9.76 -7.87 5.20
N ASN A 55 -10.55 -6.84 4.94
CA ASN A 55 -12.02 -6.92 4.88
C ASN A 55 -12.55 -7.36 3.50
N GLY A 56 -11.68 -7.57 2.51
CA GLY A 56 -12.05 -8.00 1.15
C GLY A 56 -12.78 -6.94 0.32
N GLN A 57 -12.77 -5.68 0.75
CA GLN A 57 -13.36 -4.57 0.00
C GLN A 57 -12.37 -4.04 -1.05
N TYR A 58 -12.92 -3.37 -2.07
CA TYR A 58 -12.17 -2.67 -3.12
C TYR A 58 -11.08 -3.48 -3.85
N CYS A 59 -11.33 -4.76 -4.05
CA CYS A 59 -10.41 -5.64 -4.76
C CYS A 59 -10.33 -5.35 -6.25
N PRO A 60 -9.11 -5.28 -6.83
CA PRO A 60 -8.97 -5.27 -8.28
C PRO A 60 -9.63 -6.54 -8.83
N LYS A 61 -10.69 -6.37 -9.63
CA LYS A 61 -11.26 -7.48 -10.40
C LYS A 61 -10.19 -7.98 -11.37
N LYS A 62 -10.04 -9.31 -11.45
CA LYS A 62 -9.17 -10.00 -12.42
C LYS A 62 -9.55 -9.63 -13.85
#